data_AF-A0AA88I1C9-F1
#
_entry.id   AF-A0AA88I1C9-F1
#
_cell.length_a   1.000
_cell.length_b   1.000
_cell.length_c   1.000
_cell.angle_alpha   90.00
_cell.angle_beta   90.00
_cell.angle_gamma   90.00
#
_symmetry.space_group_name_H-M   'P 1'
#
loop_
_entity.id
_entity.type
_entity.pdbx_description
1 polymer ?
#
loop_
_entity_poly.entity_id
_entity_poly.type
_entity_poly.pdbx_seq_one_letter_code
_entity_poly.pdbx_strand_id
1 'polypeptide(L)'
;MSVELRKEHLPVITSFYGREQLLAVPKLKSSSGKHQAKAISTALFDCNLLDNLQIMCCDTTASNTGCFNGACAILEQSLGRELLLFACRHKGYESVLQAVFEAKIKQIASSPDILMFKKFRENWNNIDSSDIKPYLKFVTGRVAKTSSKLC
;
A
#
# COMPACT_ATOMS: atom_id res chain seq x y z
N MET A 1 -30.84 -16.62 -1.94
CA MET A 1 -29.40 -16.71 -1.62
C MET A 1 -28.86 -15.29 -1.48
N SER A 2 -28.68 -14.84 -0.25
CA SER A 2 -27.99 -13.57 0.01
C SER A 2 -26.51 -13.79 -0.32
N VAL A 3 -26.02 -13.15 -1.37
CA VAL A 3 -24.57 -13.10 -1.62
C VAL A 3 -23.96 -12.40 -0.41
N GLU A 4 -23.18 -13.11 0.40
CA GLU A 4 -22.31 -12.45 1.37
C GLU A 4 -21.34 -11.58 0.56
N LEU A 5 -21.64 -10.28 0.50
CA LEU A 5 -20.73 -9.27 -0.04
C LEU A 5 -19.36 -9.49 0.62
N ARG A 6 -18.30 -9.61 -0.21
CA ARG A 6 -16.92 -9.71 0.28
C ARG A 6 -16.72 -8.65 1.36
N LYS A 7 -16.40 -9.09 2.57
CA LYS A 7 -16.17 -8.20 3.71
C LYS A 7 -14.83 -7.50 3.46
N GLU A 8 -14.86 -6.19 3.24
CA GLU A 8 -13.66 -5.40 3.08
C GLU A 8 -13.02 -5.14 4.45
N HIS A 9 -11.70 -5.23 4.50
CA HIS A 9 -10.90 -4.96 5.69
C HIS A 9 -9.80 -3.97 5.33
N LEU A 10 -9.44 -3.12 6.28
CA LEU A 10 -8.39 -2.11 6.09
C LEU A 10 -7.26 -2.36 7.09
N PRO A 11 -6.10 -2.87 6.67
CA PRO A 11 -4.94 -2.96 7.56
C PRO A 11 -4.43 -1.55 7.89
N VAL A 12 -4.34 -1.25 9.19
CA VAL A 12 -3.74 -0.01 9.70
C VAL A 12 -2.37 -0.36 10.27
N ILE A 13 -1.32 0.10 9.58
CA ILE A 13 0.07 -0.17 9.93
C ILE A 13 0.72 1.16 10.31
N THR A 14 1.44 1.19 11.42
CA THR A 14 2.28 2.33 11.79
C THR A 14 3.75 1.98 11.62
N SER A 15 4.54 2.99 11.29
CA SER A 15 5.99 2.89 11.26
C SER A 15 6.59 3.97 12.13
N PHE A 16 7.51 3.58 13.01
CA PHE A 16 8.23 4.49 13.91
C PHE A 16 9.55 3.84 14.35
N TYR A 17 10.62 4.65 14.45
CA TYR A 17 11.98 4.20 14.81
C TYR A 17 12.48 2.95 14.05
N GLY A 18 12.19 2.87 12.74
CA GLY A 18 12.62 1.76 11.89
C GLY A 18 11.88 0.44 12.14
N ARG A 19 10.76 0.47 12.90
CA ARG A 19 9.87 -0.68 13.10
C ARG A 19 8.54 -0.43 12.40
N GLU A 20 7.88 -1.51 12.01
CA GLU A 20 6.52 -1.51 11.52
C GLU A 20 5.64 -2.34 12.46
N GLN A 21 4.43 -1.86 12.74
CA GLN A 21 3.47 -2.54 13.59
C GLN A 21 2.08 -2.49 12.98
N LEU A 22 1.45 -3.66 12.85
CA LEU A 22 0.03 -3.76 12.52
C LEU A 22 -0.79 -3.41 13.77
N LEU A 23 -1.50 -2.29 13.74
CA LEU A 23 -2.34 -1.86 14.85
C LEU A 23 -3.70 -2.57 14.83
N ALA A 24 -4.31 -2.64 13.65
CA ALA A 24 -5.65 -3.17 13.50
C ALA A 24 -5.94 -3.60 12.06
N VAL A 25 -6.92 -4.49 11.90
CA VAL A 25 -7.51 -4.88 10.59
C VAL A 25 -9.02 -4.69 10.65
N PRO A 26 -9.51 -3.45 10.89
CA PRO A 26 -10.93 -3.17 11.02
C PRO A 26 -11.71 -3.60 9.78
N LYS A 27 -12.87 -4.18 10.04
CA LYS A 27 -13.87 -4.46 9.01
C LYS A 27 -14.53 -3.15 8.61
N LEU A 28 -14.56 -2.87 7.30
CA LEU A 28 -15.20 -1.67 6.77
C LEU A 28 -16.67 -1.93 6.46
N LYS A 29 -17.49 -0.90 6.65
CA LYS A 29 -18.88 -0.87 6.13
C LYS A 29 -18.87 -0.64 4.61
N SER A 30 -17.91 0.14 4.11
CA SER A 30 -17.59 0.31 2.70
C SER A 30 -16.18 0.87 2.52
N SER A 31 -15.61 0.75 1.32
CA SER A 31 -14.32 1.31 0.90
C SER A 31 -14.31 2.82 0.71
N SER A 32 -15.39 3.54 1.02
CA SER A 32 -15.41 5.01 0.95
C SER A 32 -14.38 5.66 1.90
N GLY A 33 -13.79 6.78 1.51
CA GLY A 33 -12.78 7.47 2.32
C GLY A 33 -13.27 7.86 3.72
N LYS A 34 -14.55 8.21 3.87
CA LYS A 34 -15.16 8.49 5.19
C LYS A 34 -15.13 7.30 6.14
N HIS A 35 -15.48 6.10 5.65
CA HIS A 35 -15.46 4.89 6.47
C HIS A 35 -14.03 4.45 6.78
N GLN A 36 -13.10 4.63 5.83
CA GLN A 36 -11.68 4.37 6.04
C GLN A 36 -11.08 5.32 7.08
N ALA A 37 -11.28 6.64 6.94
CA ALA A 37 -10.81 7.64 7.89
C ALA A 37 -11.31 7.35 9.30
N LYS A 38 -12.61 7.03 9.45
CA LYS A 38 -13.17 6.68 10.76
C LYS A 38 -12.51 5.45 11.38
N ALA A 39 -12.28 4.40 10.58
CA ALA A 39 -11.61 3.19 11.05
C ALA A 39 -10.16 3.45 11.47
N ILE A 40 -9.42 4.27 10.69
CA ILE A 40 -8.05 4.69 10.99
C ILE A 40 -8.01 5.53 12.28
N SER A 41 -8.87 6.55 12.41
CA SER A 41 -8.94 7.38 13.62
C SER A 41 -9.23 6.56 14.86
N THR A 42 -10.15 5.59 14.79
CA THR A 42 -10.43 4.69 15.92
C THR A 42 -9.21 3.86 16.28
N ALA A 43 -8.55 3.21 15.30
CA ALA A 43 -7.34 2.42 15.58
C ALA A 43 -6.20 3.26 16.19
N LEU A 44 -6.01 4.50 15.73
CA LEU A 44 -5.00 5.41 16.26
C LEU A 44 -5.36 5.94 17.65
N PHE A 45 -6.64 6.23 17.90
CA PHE A 45 -7.12 6.65 19.22
C PHE A 45 -6.97 5.54 20.26
N ASP A 46 -7.38 4.32 19.92
CA ASP A 46 -7.28 3.15 20.81
C ASP A 46 -5.82 2.84 21.19
N CYS A 47 -4.87 3.22 20.33
CA CYS A 47 -3.44 3.08 20.57
C CYS A 47 -2.76 4.32 21.19
N ASN A 48 -3.49 5.41 21.47
CA ASN A 48 -2.94 6.72 21.90
C ASN A 48 -1.86 7.27 20.93
N LEU A 49 -2.05 7.07 19.62
CA LEU A 49 -1.12 7.50 18.57
C LEU A 49 -1.63 8.66 17.72
N LEU A 50 -2.88 9.10 17.95
CA LEU A 50 -3.56 10.09 17.10
C LEU A 50 -2.76 11.41 17.01
N ASP A 51 -2.27 11.91 18.14
CA ASP A 51 -1.49 13.15 18.22
C ASP A 51 -0.06 13.01 17.66
N ASN A 52 0.41 11.77 17.50
CA ASN A 52 1.74 11.47 16.97
C ASN A 52 1.75 11.22 15.45
N LEU A 53 0.58 11.20 14.79
CA LEU A 53 0.48 11.02 13.35
C LEU A 53 1.07 12.23 12.60
N GLN A 54 2.12 12.01 11.81
CA GLN A 54 2.74 13.05 10.99
C GLN A 54 2.68 12.75 9.49
N ILE A 55 2.69 11.46 9.14
CA ILE A 55 2.80 11.00 7.75
C ILE A 55 1.73 9.92 7.51
N MET A 56 1.04 10.02 6.39
CA MET A 56 0.14 8.99 5.88
C MET A 56 0.72 8.37 4.62
N CYS A 57 0.74 7.04 4.54
CA CYS A 57 1.16 6.31 3.35
C CYS A 57 0.02 5.40 2.87
N CYS A 58 -0.47 5.62 1.66
CA CYS A 58 -1.61 4.89 1.09
C CYS A 58 -1.55 4.83 -0.44
N ASP A 59 -2.25 3.88 -1.06
CA ASP A 59 -2.40 3.84 -2.52
C ASP A 59 -3.20 5.05 -3.03
N THR A 60 -3.00 5.42 -4.31
CA THR A 60 -3.52 6.65 -4.93
C THR A 60 -4.96 6.51 -5.44
N THR A 61 -5.81 5.76 -4.75
CA THR A 61 -7.23 5.69 -5.09
C THR A 61 -7.96 6.93 -4.57
N ALA A 62 -9.03 7.34 -5.26
CA ALA A 62 -9.82 8.51 -4.89
C ALA A 62 -10.42 8.39 -3.47
N SER A 63 -10.73 7.17 -3.01
CA SER A 63 -11.17 6.92 -1.63
C SER A 63 -10.11 7.26 -0.59
N ASN A 64 -8.82 7.21 -0.93
CA ASN A 64 -7.74 7.50 0.00
C ASN A 64 -7.29 8.96 -0.13
N THR A 65 -7.07 9.43 -1.35
CA THR A 65 -6.39 10.72 -1.64
C THR A 65 -7.30 11.78 -2.24
N GLY A 66 -8.60 11.51 -2.40
CA GLY A 66 -9.55 12.50 -2.94
C GLY A 66 -9.61 13.75 -2.07
N CYS A 67 -9.58 14.93 -2.70
CA CYS A 67 -9.48 16.22 -1.99
C CYS A 67 -10.63 16.50 -1.01
N PHE A 68 -11.85 16.08 -1.32
CA PHE A 68 -13.02 16.35 -0.48
C PHE A 68 -13.49 15.15 0.36
N ASN A 69 -13.36 13.94 -0.19
CA ASN A 69 -13.93 12.72 0.39
C ASN A 69 -12.89 11.61 0.61
N GLY A 70 -11.61 11.90 0.36
CA GLY A 70 -10.51 10.98 0.59
C GLY A 70 -10.23 10.82 2.08
N ALA A 71 -9.86 9.62 2.49
CA ALA A 71 -9.56 9.32 3.88
C ALA A 71 -8.48 10.26 4.47
N CYS A 72 -7.44 10.56 3.69
CA CYS A 72 -6.35 11.43 4.11
C CYS A 72 -6.81 12.88 4.37
N ALA A 73 -7.56 13.47 3.43
CA ALA A 73 -8.09 14.82 3.59
C ALA A 73 -9.04 14.92 4.80
N ILE A 74 -9.88 13.90 5.01
CA ILE A 74 -10.78 13.83 6.16
C ILE A 74 -10.00 13.73 7.48
N LEU A 75 -8.92 12.96 7.51
CA LEU A 75 -8.06 12.83 8.69
C LEU A 75 -7.36 14.15 9.04
N GLU A 76 -6.75 14.83 8.06
CA GLU A 76 -6.14 16.15 8.25
C GLU A 76 -7.14 17.17 8.80
N GLN A 77 -8.33 17.25 8.19
CA GLN A 77 -9.38 18.15 8.62
C GLN A 77 -9.86 17.83 10.05
N SER A 78 -9.99 16.55 10.38
CA SER A 78 -10.44 16.11 11.71
C SER A 78 -9.42 16.38 12.81
N LEU A 79 -8.13 16.36 12.48
CA LEU A 79 -7.03 16.64 13.41
C LEU A 79 -6.70 18.14 13.50
N GLY A 80 -7.21 18.95 12.58
CA GLY A 80 -6.94 20.39 12.53
C GLY A 80 -5.47 20.72 12.27
N ARG A 81 -4.73 19.83 11.58
CA ARG A 81 -3.32 20.04 11.22
C ARG A 81 -2.98 19.39 9.90
N GLU A 82 -1.95 19.94 9.24
CA GLU A 82 -1.38 19.37 8.03
C GLU A 82 -0.61 18.08 8.33
N LEU A 83 -0.74 17.09 7.43
CA LEU A 83 -0.02 15.83 7.46
C LEU A 83 0.70 15.63 6.13
N LEU A 84 1.85 14.94 6.16
CA LEU A 84 2.54 14.60 4.93
C LEU A 84 1.90 13.37 4.29
N LEU A 85 1.46 13.50 3.03
CA LEU A 85 0.93 12.39 2.25
C LEU A 85 2.02 11.75 1.38
N PHE A 86 2.36 10.50 1.67
CA PHE A 86 3.26 9.68 0.87
C PHE A 86 2.44 8.70 0.04
N ALA A 87 2.14 9.09 -1.19
CA ALA A 87 1.49 8.20 -2.14
C ALA A 87 2.33 6.93 -2.35
N CYS A 88 1.71 5.78 -2.09
CA CYS A 88 2.34 4.47 -2.21
C CYS A 88 2.64 4.18 -3.69
N ARG A 89 3.93 4.08 -4.02
CA ARG A 89 4.37 3.79 -5.40
C ARG A 89 4.18 2.33 -5.80
N HIS A 90 3.82 1.44 -4.87
CA HIS A 90 3.52 0.04 -5.20
C HIS A 90 2.45 -0.06 -6.27
N LYS A 91 1.40 0.76 -6.20
CA LYS A 91 0.35 0.74 -7.23
C LYS A 91 0.87 1.10 -8.61
N GLY A 92 1.79 2.06 -8.70
CA GLY A 92 2.46 2.41 -9.95
C GLY A 92 3.31 1.27 -10.50
N TYR A 93 4.05 0.57 -9.64
CA TYR A 93 4.84 -0.60 -10.05
C TYR A 93 3.94 -1.75 -10.50
N GLU A 94 2.85 -2.04 -9.78
CA GLU A 94 1.85 -3.02 -10.19
C GLU A 94 1.27 -2.71 -11.57
N SER A 95 0.90 -1.45 -11.84
CA SER A 95 0.37 -1.05 -13.15
C SER A 95 1.40 -1.22 -14.27
N VAL A 96 2.68 -0.89 -14.03
CA VAL A 96 3.74 -1.12 -15.02
C VAL A 96 3.94 -2.63 -15.25
N LEU A 97 3.98 -3.43 -14.18
CA LEU A 97 4.12 -4.88 -14.28
C LEU A 97 2.92 -5.50 -15.02
N GLN A 98 1.71 -5.05 -14.72
CA GLN A 98 0.49 -5.46 -15.40
C GLN A 98 0.56 -5.12 -16.89
N ALA A 99 0.92 -3.89 -17.26
CA ALA A 99 1.02 -3.48 -18.65
C ALA A 99 2.11 -4.27 -19.41
N VAL A 100 3.27 -4.51 -18.78
CA VAL A 100 4.33 -5.36 -19.36
C VAL A 100 3.84 -6.79 -19.54
N PHE A 101 3.12 -7.32 -18.54
CA PHE A 101 2.56 -8.66 -18.61
C PHE A 101 1.53 -8.76 -19.74
N GLU A 102 0.56 -7.86 -19.82
CA GLU A 102 -0.45 -7.82 -20.90
C GLU A 102 0.19 -7.66 -22.28
N ALA A 103 1.22 -6.81 -22.41
CA ALA A 103 1.89 -6.56 -23.68
C ALA A 103 2.81 -7.70 -24.14
N LYS A 104 3.48 -8.39 -23.22
CA LYS A 104 4.50 -9.41 -23.52
C LYS A 104 3.99 -10.84 -23.39
N ILE A 105 3.11 -11.08 -22.43
CA ILE A 105 2.48 -12.37 -22.16
C ILE A 105 1.09 -12.32 -22.81
N LYS A 106 1.03 -12.63 -24.11
CA LYS A 106 -0.20 -12.64 -24.93
C LYS A 106 -1.25 -13.68 -24.52
N GLN A 107 -1.12 -14.31 -23.35
CA GLN A 107 -2.12 -15.26 -22.86
C GLN A 107 -3.24 -14.51 -22.15
N ILE A 108 -4.45 -14.56 -22.73
CA ILE A 108 -5.68 -14.11 -22.07
C ILE A 108 -5.92 -15.07 -20.91
N ALA A 109 -5.50 -14.68 -19.73
CA ALA A 109 -5.67 -15.50 -18.55
C ALA A 109 -6.84 -14.99 -17.72
N SER A 110 -8.03 -15.47 -18.04
CA SER A 110 -9.20 -15.36 -17.17
C SER A 110 -9.09 -16.28 -15.93
N SER A 111 -7.99 -17.02 -15.77
CA SER A 111 -7.81 -18.07 -14.76
C SER A 111 -6.49 -17.93 -13.97
N PRO A 112 -6.49 -18.22 -12.65
CA PRO A 112 -5.28 -18.32 -11.83
C PRO A 112 -4.32 -19.46 -12.25
N ASP A 113 -4.72 -20.34 -13.16
CA ASP A 113 -3.90 -21.43 -13.70
C ASP A 113 -3.04 -21.00 -14.90
N ILE A 114 -2.50 -19.79 -14.89
CA ILE A 114 -1.45 -19.43 -15.86
C ILE A 114 -0.26 -20.34 -15.59
N LEU A 115 0.08 -21.17 -16.58
CA LEU A 115 1.17 -22.13 -16.48
C LEU A 115 2.49 -21.49 -16.01
N MET A 116 2.72 -20.23 -16.38
CA MET A 116 3.85 -19.43 -15.91
C MET A 116 3.85 -19.24 -14.39
N PHE A 117 2.73 -18.81 -13.78
CA PHE A 117 2.63 -18.63 -12.33
C PHE A 117 2.69 -19.95 -11.58
N LYS A 118 2.12 -21.02 -12.15
CA LYS A 118 2.22 -22.37 -11.58
C LYS A 118 3.68 -22.86 -11.53
N LYS A 119 4.40 -22.78 -12.66
CA LYS A 119 5.83 -23.13 -12.74
C LYS A 119 6.67 -22.27 -11.79
N PHE A 120 6.37 -20.98 -11.69
CA PHE A 120 7.07 -20.08 -10.77
C PHE A 120 6.84 -20.48 -9.31
N ARG A 121 5.59 -20.78 -8.92
CA ARG A 121 5.25 -21.24 -7.57
C ARG A 121 5.93 -22.57 -7.23
N GLU A 122 5.88 -23.53 -8.14
CA GLU A 122 6.52 -24.85 -7.98
C GLU A 122 8.05 -24.72 -7.87
N ASN A 123 8.65 -23.77 -8.59
CA ASN A 123 10.08 -23.52 -8.56
C ASN A 123 10.53 -22.54 -7.45
N TRP A 124 9.61 -22.02 -6.61
CA TRP A 124 9.90 -20.96 -5.65
C TRP A 124 11.08 -21.28 -4.72
N ASN A 125 11.14 -22.51 -4.23
CA ASN A 125 12.20 -22.97 -3.32
C ASN A 125 13.58 -23.11 -4.00
N ASN A 126 13.63 -23.15 -5.33
CA ASN A 126 14.87 -23.24 -6.11
C ASN A 126 15.37 -21.86 -6.57
N ILE A 127 14.60 -20.79 -6.31
CA ILE A 127 15.02 -19.44 -6.62
C ILE A 127 15.98 -19.00 -5.52
N ASP A 128 17.22 -18.69 -5.91
CA ASP A 128 18.18 -18.09 -4.99
C ASP A 128 17.68 -16.71 -4.56
N SER A 129 17.19 -16.64 -3.32
CA SER A 129 16.67 -15.40 -2.73
C SER A 129 17.78 -14.48 -2.24
N SER A 130 19.04 -14.92 -2.21
CA SER A 130 20.18 -14.10 -1.81
C SER A 130 20.45 -12.94 -2.77
N ASP A 131 20.08 -13.10 -4.04
CA ASP A 131 20.16 -12.07 -5.07
C ASP A 131 18.92 -11.16 -5.14
N ILE A 132 17.82 -11.54 -4.47
CA ILE A 132 16.61 -10.71 -4.37
C ILE A 132 16.89 -9.60 -3.36
N LYS A 133 17.52 -8.52 -3.82
CA LYS A 133 17.81 -7.35 -2.99
C LYS A 133 16.50 -6.70 -2.54
N PRO A 134 16.34 -6.38 -1.23
CA PRO A 134 15.25 -5.54 -0.77
C PRO A 134 15.24 -4.25 -1.60
N TYR A 135 14.09 -3.92 -2.19
CA TYR A 135 13.95 -2.78 -3.11
C TYR A 135 14.46 -1.47 -2.48
N LEU A 136 14.35 -1.34 -1.16
CA LEU A 136 14.93 -0.26 -0.36
C LEU A 136 16.43 -0.06 -0.58
N LYS A 137 17.24 -1.12 -0.69
CA LYS A 137 18.70 -1.01 -0.95
C LYS A 137 19.01 -0.55 -2.37
N PHE A 138 18.17 -0.91 -3.34
CA PHE A 138 18.34 -0.50 -4.74
C PHE A 138 18.05 1.00 -4.95
N VAL A 139 17.00 1.52 -4.30
CA VAL A 139 16.63 2.93 -4.39
C VAL A 139 17.62 3.81 -3.60
N THR A 140 17.96 3.43 -2.36
CA THR A 140 18.92 4.19 -1.52
C THR A 140 20.32 4.26 -2.15
N GLY A 141 20.79 3.16 -2.75
CA GLY A 141 22.08 3.14 -3.46
C GLY A 141 22.12 4.00 -4.73
N ARG A 142 20.97 4.34 -5.33
CA ARG A 142 20.89 5.29 -6.46
C ARG A 142 20.78 6.73 -6.00
N VAL A 143 20.00 7.02 -4.95
CA VAL A 143 19.89 8.39 -4.38
C VAL A 143 21.24 8.88 -3.86
N ALA A 144 22.03 8.03 -3.18
CA ALA A 144 23.38 8.38 -2.74
C ALA A 144 24.36 8.67 -3.90
N LYS A 145 24.14 8.06 -5.09
CA LYS A 145 24.94 8.31 -6.30
C LYS A 145 24.54 9.59 -7.03
N THR A 146 23.34 10.11 -6.84
CA THR A 146 22.91 11.39 -7.41
C THR A 146 23.35 12.58 -6.56
N SER A 147 23.39 12.43 -5.23
CA SER A 147 23.86 13.50 -4.32
C SER A 147 25.38 13.74 -4.36
N SER A 148 26.17 12.80 -4.90
CA SER A 148 27.63 12.94 -5.07
C SER A 148 28.04 13.56 -6.42
N LYS A 149 27.07 13.95 -7.26
CA LYS A 149 27.30 14.68 -8.52
C LYS A 149 26.78 16.13 -8.49
N LEU A 150 26.38 16.64 -7.32
CA LEU A 150 25.93 18.02 -7.14
C LEU A 150 26.80 18.84 -6.16
N CYS A 151 28.00 18.37 -5.84
CA CYS A 151 29.08 19.21 -5.34
C CYS A 151 30.17 19.32 -6.41
#